data_AF-B5YKZ9-F1
#
_entry.id   AF-B5YKZ9-F1
#
_cell.length_a   1.000
_cell.length_b   1.000
_cell.length_c   1.000
_cell.angle_alpha   90.00
_cell.angle_beta   90.00
_cell.angle_gamma   90.00
#
_symmetry.space_group_name_H-M   'P 1'
#
loop_
_entity.id
_entity.type
_entity.pdbx_description
1 polymer ?
#
loop_
_entity_poly.entity_id
_entity_poly.type
_entity_poly.pdbx_seq_one_letter_code
_entity_poly.pdbx_strand_id
1 'polypeptide(L)'
;MEINGIDIKKVFEGEVINIRPSGRNRGWYLGNGLIGNAALRVTTLDREGDDILLILPLSIAAKWGAIGAKTQHGYGVVSLVNEQQLNIETFINSLEKILGEERLKRLNIEKKRRSTDNNTLPNLREMFFAKVQFSVNEANWWEEIDGIKQALEPKNKKGEIDQKLKEKNYQILKAWYNSGSVPIAPAIKNWLRYGDGRTLWQTQNNIINHHIENWLFGTARDKKSVSKINISCAYLKNDNQWEFRIWGWIPSQENPSGFNKQSFLENLKNSLNGKGSINIPWTNLLGNHIGEHKLLDWHEYNSPKDTKTPNESNLKKFLQSLLEG
;
A
#
# COMPACT_ATOMS: atom_id res chain seq x y z
N MET A 1 -20.44 12.86 -3.91
CA MET A 1 -19.00 13.17 -3.84
C MET A 1 -18.57 13.52 -5.25
N GLU A 2 -18.12 14.75 -5.44
CA GLU A 2 -17.64 15.24 -6.72
C GLU A 2 -16.14 15.51 -6.59
N ILE A 3 -15.35 15.00 -7.54
CA ILE A 3 -13.92 15.29 -7.63
C ILE A 3 -13.75 16.19 -8.84
N ASN A 4 -13.53 17.48 -8.59
CA ASN A 4 -13.21 18.43 -9.64
C ASN A 4 -11.69 18.61 -9.67
N GLY A 5 -11.07 18.12 -10.75
CA GLY A 5 -9.65 18.28 -10.96
C GLY A 5 -9.34 19.73 -11.28
N ILE A 6 -8.68 20.43 -10.36
CA ILE A 6 -8.23 21.80 -10.60
C ILE A 6 -6.98 21.74 -11.50
N ASP A 7 -6.09 20.76 -11.27
CA ASP A 7 -4.85 20.57 -12.03
C ASP A 7 -4.47 19.08 -12.21
N ILE A 8 -5.44 18.21 -12.47
CA ILE A 8 -5.16 16.77 -12.66
C ILE A 8 -4.74 16.52 -14.11
N LYS A 9 -3.57 15.89 -14.29
CA LYS A 9 -3.09 15.42 -15.60
C LYS A 9 -2.67 13.95 -15.53
N LYS A 10 -2.62 13.30 -16.69
CA LYS A 10 -1.98 11.98 -16.80
C LYS A 10 -0.47 12.15 -16.62
N VAL A 11 0.16 11.18 -15.95
CA VAL A 11 1.62 11.11 -15.81
C VAL A 11 2.28 10.94 -17.19
N PHE A 12 1.69 10.13 -18.06
CA PHE A 12 2.11 9.93 -19.44
C PHE A 12 0.93 9.51 -20.32
N GLU A 13 1.10 9.67 -21.63
CA GLU A 13 0.19 9.12 -22.64
C GLU A 13 0.74 7.81 -23.21
N GLY A 14 -0.15 6.86 -23.50
CA GLY A 14 0.21 5.59 -24.13
C GLY A 14 -0.20 4.35 -23.35
N GLU A 15 0.39 3.22 -23.74
CA GLU A 15 0.03 1.89 -23.25
C GLU A 15 0.70 1.53 -21.93
N VAL A 16 0.23 0.43 -21.32
CA VAL A 16 0.82 -0.14 -20.11
C VAL A 16 2.27 -0.57 -20.33
N ILE A 17 3.11 -0.36 -19.32
CA ILE A 17 4.48 -0.91 -19.25
C ILE A 17 4.49 -2.18 -18.40
N ASN A 18 5.26 -3.18 -18.81
CA ASN A 18 5.45 -4.41 -18.05
C ASN A 18 6.76 -4.34 -17.25
N ILE A 19 6.64 -4.24 -15.94
CA ILE A 19 7.78 -4.30 -15.00
C ILE A 19 8.00 -5.76 -14.63
N ARG A 20 9.10 -6.33 -15.11
CA ARG A 20 9.41 -7.76 -14.96
C ARG A 20 10.72 -7.94 -14.20
N PRO A 21 10.66 -8.13 -12.87
CA PRO A 21 11.82 -8.41 -12.02
C PRO A 21 12.70 -9.55 -12.53
N SER A 22 13.97 -9.52 -12.14
CA SER A 22 14.97 -10.49 -12.60
C SER A 22 14.55 -11.95 -12.32
N GLY A 23 14.84 -12.83 -13.28
CA GLY A 23 14.52 -14.26 -13.20
C GLY A 23 13.02 -14.59 -13.22
N ARG A 24 12.14 -13.66 -13.63
CA ARG A 24 10.70 -13.90 -13.75
C ARG A 24 10.25 -13.98 -15.21
N ASN A 25 9.28 -14.85 -15.47
CA ASN A 25 8.62 -14.98 -16.79
C ASN A 25 7.39 -14.08 -16.93
N ARG A 26 6.82 -13.62 -15.81
CA ARG A 26 5.66 -12.72 -15.74
C ARG A 26 6.04 -11.48 -14.94
N GLY A 27 5.36 -10.37 -15.19
CA GLY A 27 5.62 -9.10 -14.51
C GLY A 27 4.32 -8.39 -14.12
N TRP A 28 4.48 -7.16 -13.64
CA TRP A 28 3.42 -6.26 -13.25
C TRP A 28 3.16 -5.28 -14.38
N TYR A 29 1.90 -5.22 -14.83
CA TYR A 29 1.48 -4.25 -15.83
C TYR A 29 1.05 -2.95 -15.15
N LEU A 30 1.81 -1.89 -15.40
CA LEU A 30 1.59 -0.55 -14.87
C LEU A 30 0.99 0.31 -15.97
N GLY A 31 -0.15 0.92 -15.68
CA GLY A 31 -0.83 1.83 -16.61
C GLY A 31 -0.44 3.28 -16.37
N ASN A 32 -1.11 4.18 -17.07
CA ASN A 32 -1.04 5.58 -16.71
C ASN A 32 -1.72 5.83 -15.36
N GLY A 33 -1.15 6.77 -14.62
CA GLY A 33 -1.74 7.33 -13.40
C GLY A 33 -2.17 8.77 -13.65
N LEU A 34 -2.99 9.29 -12.73
CA LEU A 34 -3.29 10.71 -12.64
C LEU A 34 -2.42 11.33 -11.55
N ILE A 35 -1.90 12.52 -11.80
CA ILE A 35 -1.19 13.34 -10.84
C ILE A 35 -1.72 14.77 -10.86
N GLY A 36 -1.79 15.39 -9.70
CA GLY A 36 -2.17 16.79 -9.55
C GLY A 36 -3.07 17.00 -8.35
N ASN A 37 -3.60 18.21 -8.26
CA ASN A 37 -4.48 18.62 -7.18
C ASN A 37 -5.94 18.47 -7.61
N ALA A 38 -6.74 17.92 -6.70
CA ALA A 38 -8.16 17.70 -6.89
C ALA A 38 -8.93 18.29 -5.70
N ALA A 39 -9.99 19.04 -5.98
CA ALA A 39 -10.93 19.43 -4.94
C ALA A 39 -11.94 18.32 -4.72
N LEU A 40 -11.98 17.80 -3.48
CA LEU A 40 -13.01 16.88 -3.04
C LEU A 40 -14.16 17.68 -2.44
N ARG A 41 -15.32 17.70 -3.12
CA ARG A 41 -16.54 18.27 -2.56
C ARG A 41 -17.46 17.16 -2.07
N VAL A 42 -17.72 17.17 -0.77
CA VAL A 42 -18.71 16.31 -0.12
C VAL A 42 -19.97 17.13 0.04
N THR A 43 -21.07 16.61 -0.52
CA THR A 43 -22.41 17.19 -0.36
C THR A 43 -23.25 16.13 0.34
N THR A 44 -23.62 16.39 1.58
CA THR A 44 -24.52 15.51 2.32
C THR A 44 -25.93 15.62 1.73
N LEU A 45 -26.50 14.47 1.37
CA LEU A 45 -27.90 14.40 0.92
C LEU A 45 -28.87 14.30 2.11
N ASP A 46 -28.35 13.91 3.26
CA ASP A 46 -29.07 13.86 4.53
C ASP A 46 -28.74 15.11 5.34
N ARG A 47 -29.76 15.79 5.86
CA ARG A 47 -29.61 16.96 6.74
C ARG A 47 -28.88 16.62 8.04
N GLU A 48 -28.89 15.34 8.44
CA GLU A 48 -28.15 14.79 9.59
C GLU A 48 -26.86 14.05 9.16
N GLY A 49 -26.43 14.21 7.90
CA GLY A 49 -25.15 13.72 7.40
C GLY A 49 -23.99 14.46 8.04
N ASP A 50 -23.02 13.72 8.56
CA ASP A 50 -21.78 14.27 9.10
C ASP A 50 -20.61 13.87 8.20
N ASP A 51 -19.96 14.85 7.58
CA ASP A 51 -18.84 14.65 6.65
C ASP A 51 -17.66 13.94 7.32
N ILE A 52 -17.55 13.99 8.65
CA ILE A 52 -16.50 13.29 9.40
C ILE A 52 -16.49 11.78 9.11
N LEU A 53 -17.67 11.20 8.81
CA LEU A 53 -17.84 9.78 8.51
C LEU A 53 -17.11 9.37 7.22
N LEU A 54 -16.87 10.33 6.33
CA LEU A 54 -16.12 10.15 5.11
C LEU A 54 -14.67 10.66 5.27
N ILE A 55 -14.49 11.85 5.85
CA ILE A 55 -13.19 12.52 5.94
C ILE A 55 -12.21 11.73 6.81
N LEU A 56 -12.65 11.17 7.95
CA LEU A 56 -11.73 10.45 8.84
C LEU A 56 -11.15 9.18 8.19
N PRO A 57 -11.95 8.26 7.60
CA PRO A 57 -11.40 7.11 6.86
C PRO A 57 -10.49 7.51 5.70
N LEU A 58 -10.85 8.56 4.95
CA LEU A 58 -10.01 9.09 3.87
C LEU A 58 -8.67 9.62 4.39
N SER A 59 -8.66 10.26 5.56
CA SER A 59 -7.45 10.81 6.17
C SER A 59 -6.50 9.70 6.61
N ILE A 60 -7.02 8.63 7.23
CA ILE A 60 -6.21 7.45 7.55
C ILE A 60 -5.64 6.82 6.28
N ALA A 61 -6.47 6.64 5.24
CA ALA A 61 -6.00 6.08 3.96
C ALA A 61 -4.95 6.99 3.29
N ALA A 62 -5.11 8.31 3.35
CA ALA A 62 -4.19 9.30 2.82
C ALA A 62 -2.86 9.37 3.59
N LYS A 63 -2.82 9.01 4.88
CA LYS A 63 -1.58 9.00 5.68
C LYS A 63 -0.84 7.66 5.61
N TRP A 64 -1.57 6.55 5.55
CA TRP A 64 -1.00 5.21 5.78
C TRP A 64 -1.21 4.22 4.65
N GLY A 65 -2.09 4.50 3.71
CA GLY A 65 -2.40 3.61 2.60
C GLY A 65 -2.46 4.35 1.27
N ALA A 66 -3.48 4.02 0.50
CA ALA A 66 -3.75 4.60 -0.81
C ALA A 66 -5.25 4.58 -1.14
N ILE A 67 -5.66 5.44 -2.07
CA ILE A 67 -7.06 5.65 -2.48
C ILE A 67 -7.19 5.42 -4.00
N GLY A 68 -8.26 4.74 -4.41
CA GLY A 68 -8.59 4.53 -5.82
C GLY A 68 -8.24 3.14 -6.36
N ALA A 69 -8.09 3.04 -7.68
CA ALA A 69 -7.86 1.77 -8.35
C ALA A 69 -6.38 1.34 -8.29
N LYS A 70 -6.13 0.02 -8.32
CA LYS A 70 -4.79 -0.57 -8.42
C LYS A 70 -3.81 -0.16 -7.31
N THR A 71 -4.31 0.12 -6.10
CA THR A 71 -3.48 0.38 -4.91
C THR A 71 -2.50 -0.77 -4.61
N GLN A 72 -2.90 -2.01 -4.93
CA GLN A 72 -2.04 -3.19 -4.87
C GLN A 72 -0.82 -3.16 -5.80
N HIS A 73 -0.78 -2.26 -6.79
CA HIS A 73 0.39 -2.01 -7.66
C HIS A 73 1.13 -0.71 -7.28
N GLY A 74 0.72 -0.07 -6.19
CA GLY A 74 1.37 1.10 -5.63
C GLY A 74 0.76 2.46 -6.02
N TYR A 75 -0.38 2.46 -6.72
CA TYR A 75 -1.10 3.67 -7.08
C TYR A 75 -1.88 4.25 -5.91
N GLY A 76 -2.33 5.51 -6.04
CA GLY A 76 -3.31 6.10 -5.13
C GLY A 76 -2.72 6.74 -3.88
N VAL A 77 -1.41 7.01 -3.87
CA VAL A 77 -0.82 7.85 -2.83
C VAL A 77 -1.34 9.26 -3.01
N VAL A 78 -1.95 9.79 -1.96
CA VAL A 78 -2.49 11.14 -1.91
C VAL A 78 -2.11 11.79 -0.59
N SER A 79 -2.09 13.11 -0.57
CA SER A 79 -2.08 13.91 0.65
C SER A 79 -3.37 14.74 0.69
N LEU A 80 -3.89 14.98 1.90
CA LEU A 80 -4.98 15.91 2.09
C LEU A 80 -4.38 17.28 2.41
N VAL A 81 -4.83 18.30 1.69
CA VAL A 81 -4.46 19.70 1.92
C VAL A 81 -5.56 20.34 2.75
N ASN A 82 -5.18 21.17 3.74
CA ASN A 82 -6.11 21.80 4.69
C ASN A 82 -6.90 20.78 5.52
N GLU A 83 -6.20 19.82 6.14
CA GLU A 83 -6.81 18.92 7.12
C GLU A 83 -7.41 19.77 8.26
N GLN A 84 -8.73 19.88 8.30
CA GLN A 84 -9.42 20.38 9.47
C GLN A 84 -9.08 19.46 10.65
N GLN A 85 -9.01 20.02 11.86
CA GLN A 85 -8.77 19.21 13.05
C GLN A 85 -9.92 18.20 13.20
N LEU A 86 -9.62 16.94 12.90
CA LEU A 86 -10.60 15.87 12.94
C LEU A 86 -10.85 15.47 14.39
N ASN A 87 -12.12 15.46 14.78
CA ASN A 87 -12.53 15.08 16.12
C ASN A 87 -13.07 13.64 16.11
N ILE A 88 -12.31 12.70 16.70
CA ILE A 88 -12.69 11.30 16.79
C ILE A 88 -13.97 11.08 17.61
N GLU A 89 -14.18 11.89 18.65
CA GLU A 89 -15.40 11.79 19.45
C GLU A 89 -16.63 12.15 18.60
N THR A 90 -16.50 13.17 17.76
CA THR A 90 -17.55 13.54 16.79
C THR A 90 -17.81 12.40 15.80
N PHE A 91 -16.76 11.77 15.27
CA PHE A 91 -16.89 10.60 14.40
C PHE A 91 -17.63 9.43 15.07
N ILE A 92 -17.26 9.09 16.30
CA ILE A 92 -17.87 7.98 17.04
C ILE A 92 -19.32 8.27 17.35
N ASN A 93 -19.63 9.48 17.84
CA ASN A 93 -21.01 9.90 18.09
C ASN A 93 -21.86 9.86 16.81
N SER A 94 -21.30 10.27 15.68
CA SER A 94 -21.98 10.22 14.38
C SER A 94 -22.19 8.80 13.87
N LEU A 95 -21.24 7.88 14.11
CA LEU A 95 -21.43 6.46 13.85
C LEU A 95 -22.51 5.84 14.73
N GLU A 96 -22.51 6.14 16.02
CA GLU A 96 -23.50 5.64 16.99
C GLU A 96 -24.91 6.10 16.61
N LYS A 97 -25.10 7.35 16.19
CA LYS A 97 -26.37 7.87 15.68
C LYS A 97 -26.88 7.09 14.46
N ILE A 98 -25.99 6.64 13.57
CA ILE A 98 -26.37 5.78 12.44
C ILE A 98 -26.75 4.38 12.94
N LEU A 99 -25.95 3.80 13.82
CA LEU A 99 -26.13 2.42 14.29
C LEU A 99 -27.31 2.26 15.25
N GLY A 100 -27.73 3.33 15.92
CA GLY A 100 -28.84 3.46 16.87
C GLY A 100 -30.24 3.20 16.29
N GLU A 101 -30.33 2.54 15.14
CA GLU A 101 -31.53 2.02 14.48
C GLU A 101 -32.54 3.03 13.96
N GLU A 102 -32.78 4.16 14.62
CA GLU A 102 -33.76 5.15 14.16
C GLU A 102 -33.42 5.69 12.76
N ARG A 103 -32.14 5.93 12.47
CA ARG A 103 -31.72 6.38 11.14
C ARG A 103 -31.78 5.29 10.07
N LEU A 104 -31.36 4.07 10.41
CA LEU A 104 -31.44 2.93 9.48
C LEU A 104 -32.90 2.57 9.16
N LYS A 105 -33.78 2.60 10.18
CA LYS A 105 -35.23 2.44 10.03
C LYS A 105 -35.83 3.55 9.15
N ARG A 106 -35.48 4.83 9.39
CA ARG A 106 -35.93 5.96 8.56
C ARG A 106 -35.50 5.85 7.09
N LEU A 107 -34.33 5.29 6.82
CA LEU A 107 -33.81 5.11 5.46
C LEU A 107 -34.29 3.82 4.77
N ASN A 108 -35.18 3.03 5.41
CA ASN A 108 -35.56 1.68 4.96
C ASN A 108 -34.34 0.78 4.69
N ILE A 109 -33.24 1.03 5.40
CA ILE A 109 -32.05 0.18 5.33
C ILE A 109 -32.21 -0.86 6.42
N GLU A 110 -32.66 -2.05 6.03
CA GLU A 110 -32.57 -3.19 6.94
C GLU A 110 -31.11 -3.35 7.33
N LYS A 111 -30.83 -3.42 8.64
CA LYS A 111 -29.57 -4.00 9.10
C LYS A 111 -29.54 -5.38 8.46
N LYS A 112 -28.74 -5.58 7.40
CA LYS A 112 -28.36 -6.92 6.96
C LYS A 112 -28.01 -7.63 8.25
N ARG A 113 -28.73 -8.72 8.57
CA ARG A 113 -28.37 -9.62 9.66
C ARG A 113 -26.97 -10.06 9.32
N ARG A 114 -26.00 -9.31 9.80
CA ARG A 114 -24.60 -9.68 9.81
C ARG A 114 -24.66 -11.02 10.52
N SER A 115 -24.37 -12.11 9.82
CA SER A 115 -24.13 -13.35 10.53
C SER A 115 -23.09 -13.00 11.59
N THR A 116 -23.22 -13.62 12.75
CA THR A 116 -22.26 -13.46 13.86
C THR A 116 -20.81 -13.78 13.45
N ASP A 117 -20.60 -14.31 12.23
CA ASP A 117 -19.33 -14.60 11.57
C ASP A 117 -18.74 -13.42 10.74
N ASN A 118 -18.82 -12.18 11.23
CA ASN A 118 -18.22 -11.00 10.56
C ASN A 118 -16.68 -10.98 10.49
N ASN A 119 -16.00 -12.08 10.80
CA ASN A 119 -14.53 -12.14 10.76
C ASN A 119 -13.94 -12.10 9.34
N THR A 120 -14.80 -12.03 8.31
CA THR A 120 -14.43 -12.01 6.90
C THR A 120 -14.21 -10.60 6.32
N LEU A 121 -14.48 -9.52 7.08
CA LEU A 121 -14.25 -8.14 6.64
C LEU A 121 -12.99 -7.52 7.26
N PRO A 122 -12.30 -6.61 6.54
CA PRO A 122 -11.18 -5.87 7.11
C PRO A 122 -11.50 -5.21 8.44
N ASN A 123 -10.66 -5.51 9.44
CA ASN A 123 -10.76 -4.95 10.78
C ASN A 123 -9.50 -4.13 11.07
N LEU A 124 -9.67 -2.84 11.39
CA LEU A 124 -8.57 -1.92 11.68
C LEU A 124 -7.68 -2.42 12.83
N ARG A 125 -8.24 -3.14 13.80
CA ARG A 125 -7.50 -3.76 14.91
C ARG A 125 -6.52 -4.84 14.45
N GLU A 126 -6.69 -5.35 13.25
CA GLU A 126 -5.85 -6.39 12.65
C GLU A 126 -5.03 -5.87 11.46
N MET A 127 -5.09 -4.56 11.20
CA MET A 127 -4.28 -3.91 10.20
C MET A 127 -2.92 -3.54 10.78
N PHE A 128 -1.94 -3.48 9.89
CA PHE A 128 -0.64 -2.87 10.17
C PHE A 128 -0.36 -1.80 9.12
N PHE A 129 0.42 -0.80 9.52
CA PHE A 129 0.86 0.28 8.66
C PHE A 129 2.33 0.58 8.90
N ALA A 130 3.07 0.90 7.84
CA ALA A 130 4.47 1.25 7.93
C ALA A 130 4.83 2.34 6.93
N LYS A 131 5.72 3.25 7.33
CA LYS A 131 6.38 4.21 6.45
C LYS A 131 7.87 3.93 6.45
N VAL A 132 8.45 3.81 5.27
CA VAL A 132 9.89 3.63 5.09
C VAL A 132 10.40 4.79 4.26
N GLN A 133 11.47 5.41 4.74
CA GLN A 133 12.15 6.50 4.06
C GLN A 133 13.54 6.06 3.65
N PHE A 134 13.99 6.51 2.48
CA PHE A 134 15.35 6.33 2.02
C PHE A 134 15.85 7.58 1.31
N SER A 135 17.17 7.78 1.35
CA SER A 135 17.85 8.84 0.60
C SER A 135 18.37 8.30 -0.73
N VAL A 136 18.59 9.19 -1.69
CA VAL A 136 19.21 8.86 -2.98
C VAL A 136 20.40 9.77 -3.22
N ASN A 137 21.46 9.21 -3.80
CA ASN A 137 22.72 9.89 -4.04
C ASN A 137 22.82 10.43 -5.48
N GLU A 138 22.06 9.85 -6.40
CA GLU A 138 22.06 10.22 -7.83
C GLU A 138 20.65 10.29 -8.40
N ALA A 139 20.44 11.19 -9.36
CA ALA A 139 19.11 11.46 -9.94
C ALA A 139 18.54 10.27 -10.75
N ASN A 140 19.41 9.42 -11.29
CA ASN A 140 19.06 8.25 -12.09
C ASN A 140 18.92 6.95 -11.26
N TRP A 141 18.90 7.02 -9.92
CA TRP A 141 18.78 5.84 -9.05
C TRP A 141 17.65 4.88 -9.46
N TRP A 142 16.54 5.42 -9.98
CA TRP A 142 15.36 4.66 -10.37
C TRP A 142 15.61 3.71 -11.55
N GLU A 143 16.63 3.98 -12.38
CA GLU A 143 16.97 3.15 -13.54
C GLU A 143 17.50 1.77 -13.12
N GLU A 144 18.02 1.66 -11.89
CA GLU A 144 18.61 0.43 -11.36
C GLU A 144 17.63 -0.47 -10.59
N ILE A 145 16.41 0.02 -10.32
CA ILE A 145 15.40 -0.75 -9.59
C ILE A 145 15.11 -2.06 -10.32
N ASP A 146 15.04 -3.16 -9.56
CA ASP A 146 14.70 -4.48 -10.13
C ASP A 146 13.30 -4.44 -10.77
N GLY A 147 13.20 -4.98 -11.97
CA GLY A 147 12.04 -4.86 -12.85
C GLY A 147 12.11 -3.66 -13.78
N ILE A 148 12.51 -2.48 -13.29
CA ILE A 148 12.68 -1.27 -14.11
C ILE A 148 13.91 -1.42 -15.00
N LYS A 149 15.05 -1.83 -14.42
CA LYS A 149 16.27 -2.10 -15.17
C LYS A 149 16.02 -3.03 -16.36
N GLN A 150 15.24 -4.10 -16.17
CA GLN A 150 14.91 -5.02 -17.27
C GLN A 150 13.90 -4.42 -18.27
N ALA A 151 13.03 -3.51 -17.84
CA ALA A 151 12.15 -2.78 -18.75
C ALA A 151 12.93 -1.75 -19.60
N LEU A 152 14.05 -1.21 -19.11
CA LEU A 152 14.94 -0.33 -19.86
C LEU A 152 15.88 -1.08 -20.82
N GLU A 153 15.95 -2.41 -20.71
CA GLU A 153 16.68 -3.29 -21.63
C GLU A 153 15.78 -4.39 -22.21
N PRO A 154 14.69 -4.02 -22.91
CA PRO A 154 13.73 -5.00 -23.39
C PRO A 154 14.34 -5.84 -24.51
N LYS A 155 14.40 -7.16 -24.31
CA LYS A 155 14.93 -8.10 -25.30
C LYS A 155 13.84 -8.66 -26.20
N ASN A 156 14.08 -8.69 -27.50
CA ASN A 156 13.22 -9.33 -28.50
C ASN A 156 13.34 -10.87 -28.43
N LYS A 157 12.63 -11.60 -29.29
CA LYS A 157 12.68 -13.08 -29.33
C LYS A 157 14.07 -13.66 -29.65
N LYS A 158 14.96 -12.87 -30.25
CA LYS A 158 16.35 -13.22 -30.57
C LYS A 158 17.34 -12.84 -29.46
N GLY A 159 16.86 -12.21 -28.38
CA GLY A 159 17.69 -11.76 -27.27
C GLY A 159 18.34 -10.39 -27.47
N GLU A 160 18.08 -9.73 -28.59
CA GLU A 160 18.61 -8.39 -28.91
C GLU A 160 17.74 -7.30 -28.27
N ILE A 161 18.33 -6.15 -27.93
CA ILE A 161 17.59 -5.02 -27.36
C ILE A 161 16.67 -4.42 -28.43
N ASP A 162 15.37 -4.36 -28.13
CA ASP A 162 14.40 -3.61 -28.92
C ASP A 162 14.54 -2.12 -28.60
N GLN A 163 15.23 -1.38 -29.48
CA GLN A 163 15.51 0.04 -29.26
C GLN A 163 14.25 0.91 -29.22
N LYS A 164 13.22 0.57 -30.01
CA LYS A 164 11.96 1.32 -30.01
C LYS A 164 11.22 1.14 -28.69
N LEU A 165 11.18 -0.09 -28.18
CA LEU A 165 10.57 -0.38 -26.89
C LEU A 165 11.39 0.18 -25.72
N LYS A 166 12.73 0.18 -25.82
CA LYS A 166 13.63 0.81 -24.85
C LYS A 166 13.31 2.30 -24.70
N GLU A 167 13.28 3.03 -25.81
CA GLU A 167 12.99 4.46 -25.82
C GLU A 167 11.59 4.74 -25.24
N LYS A 168 10.57 3.98 -25.67
CA LYS A 168 9.20 4.09 -25.13
C LYS A 168 9.19 3.88 -23.60
N ASN A 169 9.82 2.82 -23.12
CA ASN A 169 9.85 2.48 -21.70
C ASN A 169 10.60 3.54 -20.89
N TYR A 170 11.72 4.04 -21.41
CA TYR A 170 12.48 5.12 -20.79
C TYR A 170 11.63 6.39 -20.62
N GLN A 171 10.92 6.82 -21.67
CA GLN A 171 10.05 8.00 -21.58
C GLN A 171 8.92 7.82 -20.56
N ILE A 172 8.29 6.64 -20.51
CA ILE A 172 7.25 6.34 -19.52
C ILE A 172 7.81 6.40 -18.10
N LEU A 173 8.93 5.72 -17.83
CA LEU A 173 9.52 5.64 -16.50
C LEU A 173 10.10 6.98 -16.05
N LYS A 174 10.69 7.75 -16.96
CA LYS A 174 11.14 9.12 -16.71
C LYS A 174 9.97 10.03 -16.39
N ALA A 175 8.82 9.87 -17.04
CA ALA A 175 7.62 10.62 -16.72
C ALA A 175 7.09 10.32 -15.30
N TRP A 176 7.13 9.06 -14.87
CA TRP A 176 6.89 8.69 -13.47
C TRP A 176 7.85 9.41 -12.53
N TYR A 177 9.16 9.26 -12.74
CA TYR A 177 10.18 9.90 -11.91
C TYR A 177 9.97 11.42 -11.81
N ASN A 178 9.77 12.10 -12.95
CA ASN A 178 9.51 13.54 -13.01
C ASN A 178 8.19 13.96 -12.33
N SER A 179 7.25 13.04 -12.16
CA SER A 179 6.04 13.26 -11.39
C SER A 179 6.26 13.11 -9.87
N GLY A 180 7.50 12.90 -9.41
CA GLY A 180 7.82 12.66 -8.02
C GLY A 180 7.33 11.30 -7.52
N SER A 181 7.16 10.31 -8.41
CA SER A 181 6.67 8.97 -8.07
C SER A 181 7.42 7.88 -8.84
N VAL A 182 7.90 6.84 -8.15
CA VAL A 182 8.65 5.75 -8.80
C VAL A 182 8.05 4.39 -8.41
N PRO A 183 7.73 3.52 -9.38
CA PRO A 183 7.03 2.27 -9.09
C PRO A 183 7.95 1.18 -8.53
N ILE A 184 8.28 1.28 -7.24
CA ILE A 184 9.11 0.30 -6.52
C ILE A 184 8.33 -0.95 -6.05
N ALA A 185 7.00 -0.87 -6.00
CA ALA A 185 6.15 -1.93 -5.45
C ALA A 185 6.39 -3.30 -6.11
N PRO A 186 6.57 -3.42 -7.45
CA PRO A 186 6.92 -4.70 -8.08
C PRO A 186 8.22 -5.32 -7.55
N ALA A 187 9.28 -4.52 -7.35
CA ALA A 187 10.57 -5.01 -6.85
C ALA A 187 10.44 -5.58 -5.43
N ILE A 188 9.82 -4.81 -4.52
CA ILE A 188 9.64 -5.23 -3.12
C ILE A 188 8.69 -6.43 -3.02
N LYS A 189 7.58 -6.42 -3.77
CA LYS A 189 6.65 -7.57 -3.80
C LYS A 189 7.31 -8.82 -4.37
N ASN A 190 8.16 -8.68 -5.39
CA ASN A 190 8.90 -9.81 -5.94
C ASN A 190 9.87 -10.41 -4.92
N TRP A 191 10.60 -9.58 -4.17
CA TRP A 191 11.44 -10.06 -3.08
C TRP A 191 10.62 -10.77 -1.99
N LEU A 192 9.53 -10.15 -1.54
CA LEU A 192 8.69 -10.68 -0.47
C LEU A 192 8.01 -12.00 -0.86
N ARG A 193 7.63 -12.14 -2.13
CA ARG A 193 6.91 -13.31 -2.66
C ARG A 193 7.82 -14.42 -3.16
N TYR A 194 8.96 -14.10 -3.76
CA TYR A 194 9.78 -15.06 -4.51
C TYR A 194 11.26 -15.06 -4.14
N GLY A 195 11.76 -13.99 -3.53
CA GLY A 195 13.15 -13.88 -3.07
C GLY A 195 13.34 -14.43 -1.66
N ASP A 196 14.32 -13.88 -0.95
CA ASP A 196 14.63 -14.25 0.43
C ASP A 196 13.54 -13.83 1.42
N GLY A 197 12.71 -12.86 1.05
CA GLY A 197 11.53 -12.46 1.85
C GLY A 197 10.52 -13.61 2.04
N ARG A 198 10.61 -14.70 1.25
CA ARG A 198 9.85 -15.93 1.50
C ARG A 198 10.11 -16.53 2.88
N THR A 199 11.32 -16.38 3.41
CA THR A 199 11.70 -16.86 4.74
C THR A 199 10.84 -16.27 5.86
N LEU A 200 10.17 -15.13 5.61
CA LEU A 200 9.26 -14.49 6.57
C LEU A 200 7.95 -15.27 6.78
N TRP A 201 7.50 -16.04 5.78
CA TRP A 201 6.17 -16.67 5.79
C TRP A 201 6.17 -18.15 5.41
N GLN A 202 7.25 -18.65 4.81
CA GLN A 202 7.34 -20.05 4.40
C GLN A 202 7.44 -20.99 5.59
N THR A 203 6.88 -22.16 5.40
CA THR A 203 6.97 -23.32 6.28
C THR A 203 7.91 -24.36 5.66
N GLN A 204 8.13 -25.47 6.36
CA GLN A 204 8.87 -26.62 5.82
C GLN A 204 8.09 -27.38 4.72
N ASN A 205 6.81 -27.08 4.49
CA ASN A 205 5.96 -27.79 3.55
C ASN A 205 5.61 -26.94 2.31
N ASN A 206 6.06 -27.39 1.14
CA ASN A 206 5.87 -26.68 -0.13
C ASN A 206 4.40 -26.51 -0.55
N ILE A 207 3.52 -27.47 -0.23
CA ILE A 207 2.09 -27.37 -0.55
C ILE A 207 1.47 -26.25 0.29
N ILE A 208 1.79 -26.22 1.58
CA ILE A 208 1.34 -25.15 2.50
C ILE A 208 1.89 -23.80 2.02
N ASN A 209 3.15 -23.74 1.60
CA ASN A 209 3.77 -22.51 1.09
C ASN A 209 3.01 -21.95 -0.11
N HIS A 210 2.59 -22.80 -1.05
CA HIS A 210 1.80 -22.34 -2.19
C HIS A 210 0.43 -21.77 -1.77
N HIS A 211 -0.21 -22.36 -0.76
CA HIS A 211 -1.46 -21.82 -0.21
C HIS A 211 -1.25 -20.48 0.50
N ILE A 212 -0.22 -20.35 1.34
CA ILE A 212 0.13 -19.09 2.00
C ILE A 212 0.45 -18.01 0.97
N GLU A 213 1.23 -18.33 -0.06
CA GLU A 213 1.58 -17.40 -1.15
C GLU A 213 0.33 -16.82 -1.82
N ASN A 214 -0.59 -17.69 -2.26
CA ASN A 214 -1.82 -17.26 -2.93
C ASN A 214 -2.75 -16.48 -1.99
N TRP A 215 -2.76 -16.81 -0.70
CA TRP A 215 -3.57 -16.12 0.31
C TRP A 215 -3.00 -14.74 0.66
N LEU A 216 -1.67 -14.60 0.78
CA LEU A 216 -1.00 -13.37 1.19
C LEU A 216 -0.85 -12.38 0.03
N PHE A 217 -0.47 -12.87 -1.15
CA PHE A 217 -0.19 -12.04 -2.33
C PHE A 217 -1.33 -11.99 -3.34
N GLY A 218 -2.40 -12.73 -3.09
CA GLY A 218 -3.54 -12.85 -3.99
C GLY A 218 -3.30 -13.80 -5.16
N THR A 219 -4.40 -14.25 -5.76
CA THR A 219 -4.39 -15.07 -6.98
C THR A 219 -5.48 -14.62 -7.94
N ALA A 220 -5.22 -14.76 -9.24
CA ALA A 220 -6.22 -14.56 -10.29
C ALA A 220 -6.86 -15.89 -10.77
N ARG A 221 -6.42 -17.03 -10.21
CA ARG A 221 -6.89 -18.38 -10.57
C ARG A 221 -7.98 -18.84 -9.59
N ASP A 222 -8.94 -19.60 -10.08
CA ASP A 222 -10.06 -20.23 -9.37
C ASP A 222 -10.79 -19.30 -8.39
N LYS A 223 -10.30 -19.22 -7.15
CA LYS A 223 -10.78 -18.32 -6.09
C LYS A 223 -9.98 -17.03 -6.10
N LYS A 224 -10.37 -16.11 -7.00
CA LYS A 224 -9.72 -14.80 -7.11
C LYS A 224 -9.66 -14.10 -5.77
N SER A 225 -8.47 -13.71 -5.35
CA SER A 225 -8.24 -12.98 -4.10
C SER A 225 -7.26 -11.84 -4.34
N VAL A 226 -7.49 -10.74 -3.64
CA VAL A 226 -6.58 -9.59 -3.62
C VAL A 226 -5.45 -9.82 -2.61
N SER A 227 -4.34 -9.12 -2.80
CA SER A 227 -3.23 -9.20 -1.84
C SER A 227 -3.62 -8.59 -0.49
N LYS A 228 -3.21 -9.25 0.58
CA LYS A 228 -3.35 -8.76 1.96
C LYS A 228 -2.27 -7.75 2.35
N ILE A 229 -1.23 -7.60 1.52
CA ILE A 229 -0.12 -6.66 1.71
C ILE A 229 -0.02 -5.74 0.50
N ASN A 230 -0.10 -4.45 0.77
CA ASN A 230 -0.01 -3.39 -0.22
C ASN A 230 1.25 -2.59 0.03
N ILE A 231 1.84 -2.14 -1.07
CA ILE A 231 3.09 -1.36 -1.08
C ILE A 231 2.84 -0.24 -2.08
N SER A 232 3.06 1.01 -1.66
CA SER A 232 2.92 2.16 -2.55
C SER A 232 4.08 2.25 -3.55
N CYS A 233 3.94 3.09 -4.58
CA CYS A 233 5.12 3.66 -5.23
C CYS A 233 5.94 4.46 -4.21
N ALA A 234 7.23 4.64 -4.48
CA ALA A 234 8.03 5.64 -3.79
C ALA A 234 7.53 7.01 -4.22
N TYR A 235 7.40 7.94 -3.29
CA TYR A 235 7.08 9.33 -3.59
C TYR A 235 8.08 10.27 -2.94
N LEU A 236 8.40 11.35 -3.65
CA LEU A 236 9.35 12.34 -3.21
C LEU A 236 8.80 13.12 -2.01
N LYS A 237 9.59 13.22 -0.93
CA LYS A 237 9.26 14.01 0.27
C LYS A 237 9.95 15.38 0.26
N ASN A 238 11.21 15.39 -0.16
CA ASN A 238 12.07 16.55 -0.40
C ASN A 238 13.17 16.11 -1.38
N ASP A 239 14.03 17.03 -1.82
CA ASP A 239 14.94 16.90 -2.97
C ASP A 239 15.60 15.52 -3.14
N ASN A 240 16.10 14.91 -2.06
CA ASN A 240 16.79 13.61 -2.12
C ASN A 240 16.18 12.56 -1.17
N GLN A 241 15.03 12.81 -0.54
CA GLN A 241 14.37 11.82 0.32
C GLN A 241 13.08 11.31 -0.31
N TRP A 242 13.01 9.98 -0.39
CA TRP A 242 11.87 9.26 -0.90
C TRP A 242 11.22 8.46 0.22
N GLU A 243 9.90 8.33 0.17
CA GLU A 243 9.13 7.56 1.12
C GLU A 243 8.21 6.60 0.39
N PHE A 244 7.93 5.45 0.99
CA PHE A 244 6.85 4.58 0.57
C PHE A 244 6.16 3.97 1.79
N ARG A 245 4.95 3.47 1.54
CA ARG A 245 4.07 2.90 2.56
C ARG A 245 3.91 1.42 2.33
N ILE A 246 3.81 0.69 3.44
CA ILE A 246 3.34 -0.69 3.45
C ILE A 246 2.14 -0.74 4.38
N TRP A 247 1.06 -1.37 3.93
CA TRP A 247 -0.11 -1.59 4.78
C TRP A 247 -0.79 -2.89 4.40
N GLY A 248 -1.50 -3.46 5.36
CA GLY A 248 -2.21 -4.70 5.11
C GLY A 248 -3.20 -5.05 6.18
N TRP A 249 -4.10 -5.95 5.84
CA TRP A 249 -5.01 -6.60 6.78
C TRP A 249 -4.74 -8.10 6.76
N ILE A 250 -4.20 -8.59 7.87
CA ILE A 250 -3.90 -10.00 8.08
C ILE A 250 -4.84 -10.50 9.17
N PRO A 251 -5.97 -11.15 8.83
CA PRO A 251 -6.96 -11.57 9.81
C PRO A 251 -6.39 -12.60 10.79
N SER A 252 -6.82 -12.56 12.05
CA SER A 252 -6.28 -13.49 13.06
C SER A 252 -6.93 -14.88 12.96
N GLN A 253 -8.16 -14.96 12.45
CA GLN A 253 -8.95 -16.21 12.41
C GLN A 253 -8.97 -16.93 11.05
N GLU A 254 -8.41 -16.34 9.99
CA GLU A 254 -8.44 -16.92 8.63
C GLU A 254 -7.02 -17.20 8.08
N ASN A 255 -6.07 -17.42 8.98
CA ASN A 255 -4.69 -17.73 8.60
C ASN A 255 -4.60 -19.16 8.07
N PRO A 256 -3.93 -19.39 6.91
CA PRO A 256 -3.63 -20.73 6.44
C PRO A 256 -2.82 -21.50 7.49
N SER A 257 -3.00 -22.82 7.54
CA SER A 257 -2.23 -23.68 8.44
C SER A 257 -0.72 -23.43 8.29
N GLY A 258 -0.01 -23.36 9.41
CA GLY A 258 1.44 -23.10 9.45
C GLY A 258 1.85 -21.63 9.29
N PHE A 259 0.95 -20.72 8.89
CA PHE A 259 1.26 -19.29 8.85
C PHE A 259 1.18 -18.67 10.24
N ASN A 260 2.27 -18.07 10.70
CA ASN A 260 2.32 -17.35 11.97
C ASN A 260 2.33 -15.83 11.71
N LYS A 261 1.16 -15.19 11.87
CA LYS A 261 0.98 -13.74 11.71
C LYS A 261 1.96 -12.92 12.55
N GLN A 262 2.13 -13.27 13.83
CA GLN A 262 2.96 -12.49 14.75
C GLN A 262 4.43 -12.54 14.34
N SER A 263 4.94 -13.74 14.04
CA SER A 263 6.31 -13.93 13.56
C SER A 263 6.53 -13.22 12.22
N PHE A 264 5.56 -13.32 11.30
CA PHE A 264 5.63 -12.63 10.01
C PHE A 264 5.75 -11.11 10.18
N LEU A 265 4.87 -10.49 10.99
CA LEU A 265 4.86 -9.04 11.19
C LEU A 265 6.10 -8.55 11.95
N GLU A 266 6.54 -9.28 12.98
CA GLU A 266 7.78 -8.97 13.71
C GLU A 266 8.98 -9.01 12.78
N ASN A 267 9.13 -10.10 12.00
CA ASN A 267 10.26 -10.23 11.10
C ASN A 267 10.19 -9.21 9.95
N LEU A 268 9.01 -8.93 9.40
CA LEU A 268 8.84 -7.87 8.39
C LEU A 268 9.25 -6.50 8.94
N LYS A 269 8.80 -6.13 10.14
CA LYS A 269 9.20 -4.88 10.80
C LYS A 269 10.71 -4.82 10.99
N ASN A 270 11.31 -5.91 11.47
CA ASN A 270 12.75 -6.00 11.70
C ASN A 270 13.52 -5.86 10.38
N SER A 271 13.14 -6.60 9.33
CA SER A 271 13.73 -6.49 8.00
C SER A 271 13.69 -5.06 7.45
N LEU A 272 12.55 -4.36 7.60
CA LEU A 272 12.40 -2.96 7.16
C LEU A 272 13.29 -2.00 7.95
N ASN A 273 13.58 -2.32 9.21
CA ASN A 273 14.45 -1.53 10.08
C ASN A 273 15.94 -1.88 9.93
N GLY A 274 16.29 -2.78 8.99
CA GLY A 274 17.65 -3.30 8.85
C GLY A 274 18.12 -4.12 10.05
N LYS A 275 17.18 -4.69 10.81
CA LYS A 275 17.42 -5.52 11.99
C LYS A 275 16.95 -6.94 11.74
N GLY A 276 17.54 -7.90 12.46
CA GLY A 276 17.14 -9.30 12.41
C GLY A 276 17.94 -10.15 11.43
N SER A 277 17.55 -11.40 11.29
CA SER A 277 18.26 -12.42 10.49
C SER A 277 17.94 -12.33 8.99
N ILE A 278 16.81 -11.73 8.63
CA ILE A 278 16.33 -11.59 7.25
C ILE A 278 16.39 -10.11 6.93
N ASN A 279 17.33 -9.71 6.06
CA ASN A 279 17.50 -8.32 5.66
C ASN A 279 16.92 -8.09 4.27
N ILE A 280 16.32 -6.92 4.06
CA ILE A 280 15.91 -6.50 2.73
C ILE A 280 17.19 -6.12 1.97
N PRO A 281 17.47 -6.73 0.81
CA PRO A 281 18.66 -6.43 0.05
C PRO A 281 18.42 -5.15 -0.76
N TRP A 282 18.33 -4.01 -0.09
CA TRP A 282 17.91 -2.74 -0.68
C TRP A 282 18.69 -2.37 -1.93
N THR A 283 20.02 -2.56 -1.91
CA THR A 283 20.87 -2.28 -3.07
C THR A 283 20.54 -3.15 -4.28
N ASN A 284 20.19 -4.42 -4.06
CA ASN A 284 19.75 -5.33 -5.13
C ASN A 284 18.35 -4.97 -5.66
N LEU A 285 17.48 -4.41 -4.82
CA LEU A 285 16.10 -4.10 -5.19
C LEU A 285 15.93 -2.72 -5.81
N LEU A 286 16.63 -1.72 -5.28
CA LEU A 286 16.45 -0.31 -5.61
C LEU A 286 17.68 0.33 -6.26
N GLY A 287 18.80 -0.39 -6.38
CA GLY A 287 20.05 0.09 -6.97
C GLY A 287 21.11 0.51 -5.96
N ASN A 288 22.33 0.73 -6.44
CA ASN A 288 23.48 1.11 -5.63
C ASN A 288 23.50 2.59 -5.25
N HIS A 289 22.64 3.40 -5.88
CA HIS A 289 22.55 4.85 -5.65
C HIS A 289 21.60 5.23 -4.50
N ILE A 290 21.03 4.25 -3.79
CA ILE A 290 20.29 4.51 -2.56
C ILE A 290 21.26 4.72 -1.39
N GLY A 291 20.99 5.70 -0.56
CA GLY A 291 21.72 5.97 0.66
C GLY A 291 21.10 5.28 1.88
N GLU A 292 21.12 5.99 3.00
CA GLU A 292 20.50 5.53 4.24
C GLU A 292 19.00 5.30 4.06
N HIS A 293 18.50 4.22 4.67
CA HIS A 293 17.09 3.90 4.78
C HIS A 293 16.71 3.73 6.24
N LYS A 294 15.45 4.03 6.58
CA LYS A 294 14.90 3.86 7.93
C LYS A 294 13.42 3.53 7.89
N LEU A 295 12.99 2.66 8.80
CA LEU A 295 11.59 2.54 9.17
C LEU A 295 11.24 3.77 10.02
N LEU A 296 10.41 4.67 9.48
CA LEU A 296 9.97 5.86 10.19
C LEU A 296 8.95 5.50 11.26
N ASP A 297 7.90 4.80 10.83
CA ASP A 297 6.75 4.50 11.67
C ASP A 297 6.26 3.08 11.39
N TRP A 298 5.80 2.42 12.45
CA TRP A 298 5.04 1.17 12.40
C TRP A 298 3.84 1.28 13.32
N HIS A 299 2.66 1.04 12.79
CA HIS A 299 1.42 1.02 13.57
C HIS A 299 0.76 -0.36 13.57
N GLU A 300 0.37 -0.80 14.76
CA GLU A 300 -0.38 -2.02 14.97
C GLU A 300 -1.13 -1.91 16.29
N TYR A 301 -2.46 -2.05 16.24
CA TYR A 301 -3.31 -1.90 17.41
C TYR A 301 -2.96 -2.94 18.49
N ASN A 302 -2.91 -2.48 19.75
CA ASN A 302 -2.61 -3.30 20.92
C ASN A 302 -1.37 -4.19 20.73
N SER A 303 -0.28 -3.59 20.23
CA SER A 303 0.94 -4.31 19.90
C SER A 303 2.16 -3.61 20.48
N PRO A 304 3.14 -4.35 21.05
CA PRO A 304 4.40 -3.77 21.48
C PRO A 304 5.25 -3.32 20.28
N LYS A 305 4.85 -3.70 19.05
CA LYS A 305 5.50 -3.30 17.81
C LYS A 305 5.12 -1.88 17.36
N ASP A 306 4.04 -1.29 17.88
CA ASP A 306 3.67 0.08 17.51
C ASP A 306 4.77 1.08 17.94
N THR A 307 5.22 1.95 17.04
CA THR A 307 6.33 2.88 17.31
C THR A 307 5.88 4.17 18.01
N LYS A 308 4.58 4.49 18.01
CA LYS A 308 4.05 5.72 18.64
C LYS A 308 3.36 5.42 19.96
N THR A 309 2.53 4.39 19.97
CA THR A 309 1.66 4.02 21.08
C THR A 309 1.73 2.51 21.35
N PRO A 310 2.87 2.00 21.86
CA PRO A 310 3.03 0.57 22.17
C PRO A 310 1.93 0.05 23.10
N ASN A 311 1.35 -1.11 22.78
CA ASN A 311 0.29 -1.77 23.55
C ASN A 311 -0.98 -0.90 23.76
N GLU A 312 -1.25 0.08 22.90
CA GLU A 312 -2.47 0.87 22.98
C GLU A 312 -3.70 0.02 22.66
N SER A 313 -4.51 -0.23 23.68
CA SER A 313 -5.73 -1.03 23.61
C SER A 313 -7.00 -0.18 23.50
N ASN A 314 -6.91 1.14 23.69
CA ASN A 314 -8.01 2.06 23.44
C ASN A 314 -8.08 2.41 21.95
N LEU A 315 -9.14 1.94 21.27
CA LEU A 315 -9.32 2.19 19.84
C LEU A 315 -9.40 3.68 19.49
N LYS A 316 -9.98 4.53 20.36
CA LYS A 316 -10.06 5.97 20.11
C LYS A 316 -8.66 6.59 20.06
N LYS A 317 -7.79 6.23 21.00
CA LYS A 317 -6.41 6.69 21.04
C LYS A 317 -5.58 6.16 19.87
N PHE A 318 -5.78 4.90 19.48
CA PHE A 318 -5.13 4.34 18.30
C PHE A 318 -5.57 5.04 17.00
N LEU A 319 -6.86 5.34 16.84
CA LEU A 319 -7.33 6.15 15.72
C LEU A 319 -6.71 7.55 15.72
N GLN A 320 -6.53 8.15 16.90
CA GLN A 320 -5.89 9.46 17.06
C GLN A 320 -4.43 9.43 16.59
N SER A 321 -3.67 8.40 17.00
CA SER A 321 -2.28 8.28 16.57
C SER A 321 -2.14 8.08 15.06
N LEU A 322 -3.09 7.36 14.42
CA LEU A 322 -3.12 7.25 12.96
C LEU A 322 -3.41 8.61 12.27
N LEU A 323 -4.18 9.50 12.89
CA LEU A 323 -4.46 10.83 12.33
C LEU A 323 -3.29 11.80 12.52
N GLU A 324 -2.56 11.68 13.62
CA GLU A 324 -1.37 12.51 13.90
C GLU A 324 -0.21 12.19 12.97
N GLY A 325 -0.06 10.92 12.60
CA GLY A 325 0.83 10.48 11.52
C GLY A 325 2.23 10.04 11.93
#